data_AF-A0A0R2TQH0-F1
#
_entry.id   AF-A0A0R2TQH0-F1
#
_cell.length_a   1.000
_cell.length_b   1.000
_cell.length_c   1.000
_cell.angle_alpha   90.00
_cell.angle_beta   90.00
_cell.angle_gamma   90.00
#
_symmetry.space_group_name_H-M   'P 1'
#
loop_
_entity.id
_entity.type
_entity.pdbx_description
1 polymer ?
#
loop_
_entity_poly.entity_id
_entity_poly.type
_entity_poly.pdbx_seq_one_letter_code
_entity_poly.pdbx_strand_id
1 'polypeptide(L)' 'MNEVFDICVAILIWIADLFEITYKEANIWIFVIIEPILFIVMLYMIIKQRREIKLSKNRK' A
#
# COMPACT_ATOMS: atom_id res chain seq x y z
N MET A 1 3.69 10.60 23.19
CA MET A 1 4.35 10.55 21.86
C MET A 1 4.66 9.13 21.37
N ASN A 2 4.34 8.07 22.14
CA ASN A 2 4.59 6.68 21.71
C ASN A 2 3.30 5.88 21.45
N GLU A 3 2.13 6.31 21.93
CA GLU A 3 0.89 5.51 21.81
C GLU A 3 0.55 5.14 20.37
N VAL A 4 0.70 6.05 19.41
CA VAL A 4 0.44 5.75 17.99
C VAL A 4 1.46 4.74 17.45
N PHE A 5 2.73 4.87 17.83
CA PHE A 5 3.77 3.92 17.45
C PHE A 5 3.51 2.55 18.08
N ASP A 6 3.13 2.51 19.35
CA ASP A 6 2.81 1.29 20.09
C ASP A 6 1.58 0.58 19.50
N ILE A 7 0.55 1.34 19.10
CA ILE A 7 -0.62 0.81 18.39
C ILE A 7 -0.20 0.23 17.04
N CYS A 8 0.61 0.93 16.25
CA CYS A 8 1.11 0.41 14.98
C CYS A 8 1.90 -0.88 15.16
N VAL A 9 2.79 -0.94 16.16
CA VAL A 9 3.57 -2.14 16.50
C VAL A 9 2.64 -3.27 16.94
N ALA A 10 1.64 -3.00 17.78
CA ALA A 10 0.67 -3.99 18.22
C ALA A 10 -0.13 -4.58 17.05
N ILE A 11 -0.54 -3.75 16.08
CA ILE A 11 -1.21 -4.22 14.86
C ILE A 11 -0.27 -5.10 14.03
N LEU A 12 0.99 -4.68 13.86
CA LEU A 12 2.00 -5.45 13.12
C LEU A 12 2.27 -6.81 13.78
N ILE A 13 2.36 -6.86 15.11
CA ILE A 13 2.53 -8.11 15.86
C ILE A 13 1.29 -8.99 15.70
N TRP A 14 0.08 -8.42 15.81
CA TRP A 14 -1.16 -9.16 15.60
C TRP A 14 -1.26 -9.78 14.20
N ILE A 15 -0.84 -9.04 13.17
CA ILE A 15 -0.72 -9.54 11.80
C ILE A 15 0.32 -10.66 11.74
N ALA A 16 1.49 -10.44 12.34
CA ALA A 16 2.57 -11.43 12.36
C ALA A 16 2.11 -12.76 13.00
N ASP A 17 1.40 -12.69 14.12
CA ASP A 17 0.82 -13.85 14.81
C ASP A 17 -0.23 -14.56 13.96
N LEU A 18 -1.07 -13.81 13.23
CA LEU A 18 -2.10 -14.37 12.34
C LEU A 18 -1.49 -15.17 11.17
N PHE A 19 -0.34 -14.71 10.66
CA PHE A 19 0.36 -15.35 9.54
C PHE A 19 1.48 -16.30 10.00
N GLU A 20 1.65 -16.51 11.31
CA GLU A 20 2.72 -17.29 11.92
C GLU A 20 4.13 -16.86 11.44
N ILE A 21 4.33 -15.56 11.19
CA ILE A 21 5.61 -14.96 10.78
C ILE A 21 6.16 -14.05 11.88
N THR A 22 7.41 -13.63 11.75
CA THR A 22 8.01 -12.68 12.69
C THR A 22 7.56 -11.24 12.41
N TYR A 23 7.58 -10.38 13.44
CA TYR A 23 7.34 -8.92 13.29
C TYR A 23 8.21 -8.28 12.19
N LYS A 24 9.48 -8.72 12.08
CA LYS A 24 10.41 -8.21 11.06
C LYS A 24 9.96 -8.59 9.65
N GLU A 25 9.51 -9.82 9.46
CA GLU A 25 9.00 -10.29 8.16
C GLU A 25 7.69 -9.59 7.81
N ALA A 26 6.76 -9.46 8.75
CA ALA A 26 5.50 -8.73 8.54
C ALA A 26 5.76 -7.27 8.13
N ASN A 27 6.75 -6.61 8.75
CA ASN A 27 7.16 -5.26 8.40
C ASN A 27 7.69 -5.18 6.95
N ILE A 28 8.55 -6.12 6.54
CA ILE A 28 9.08 -6.17 5.16
C ILE A 28 7.94 -6.41 4.16
N TRP A 29 7.03 -7.35 4.44
CA TRP A 29 5.90 -7.63 3.56
C TRP A 29 5.02 -6.40 3.34
N ILE A 30 4.70 -5.66 4.40
CA ILE A 30 3.80 -4.50 4.32
C ILE A 30 4.49 -3.31 3.61
N PHE A 31 5.68 -2.91 4.07
CA PHE A 31 6.31 -1.66 3.62
C PHE A 31 7.16 -1.82 2.36
N VAL A 32 7.77 -2.99 2.14
CA VAL A 32 8.69 -3.19 1.01
C VAL A 32 8.00 -3.85 -0.18
N ILE A 33 6.93 -4.62 0.05
CA ILE A 33 6.27 -5.38 -1.00
C ILE A 33 4.88 -4.81 -1.28
N ILE A 34 3.98 -4.82 -0.30
CA ILE A 34 2.57 -4.41 -0.50
C ILE A 34 2.47 -2.93 -0.86
N GLU A 35 3.12 -2.04 -0.11
CA GLU A 35 3.07 -0.60 -0.36
C GLU A 35 3.54 -0.22 -1.77
N PRO A 36 4.72 -0.66 -2.26
CA PRO A 36 5.15 -0.36 -3.62
C PRO A 36 4.21 -0.91 -4.70
N ILE A 37 3.65 -2.11 -4.51
CA ILE A 37 2.67 -2.69 -5.45
C ILE A 37 1.42 -1.82 -5.50
N LEU A 38 0.87 -1.44 -4.35
CA LEU A 38 -0.31 -0.56 -4.28
C LEU A 38 -0.03 0.79 -4.94
N PHE A 39 1.16 1.36 -4.71
CA PHE A 39 1.56 2.62 -5.34
C PHE A 39 1.66 2.50 -6.86
N ILE A 40 2.27 1.42 -7.38
CA ILE A 40 2.37 1.17 -8.82
C ILE A 40 0.98 1.00 -9.46
N VAL A 41 0.10 0.22 -8.83
CA VAL A 41 -1.27 0.01 -9.32
C VAL A 41 -2.04 1.33 -9.35
N MET A 42 -1.96 2.12 -8.27
CA MET A 42 -2.57 3.44 -8.20
C MET A 42 -2.03 4.37 -9.30
N LEU A 43 -0.72 4.42 -9.48
CA LEU A 43 -0.08 5.23 -10.53
C LEU A 43 -0.56 4.81 -11.92
N TYR A 44 -0.62 3.50 -12.18
CA TYR A 44 -1.13 2.96 -13.44
C TYR A 44 -2.58 3.39 -13.70
N MET A 45 -3.46 3.27 -12.69
CA MET A 45 -4.86 3.70 -12.79
C MET A 45 -4.97 5.20 -13.07
N ILE A 46 -4.15 6.04 -12.43
CA ILE A 46 -4.14 7.49 -12.67
C ILE A 46 -3.69 7.79 -14.10
N ILE A 47 -2.64 7.15 -14.59
CA ILE A 47 -2.13 7.35 -15.97
C ILE A 47 -3.19 6.92 -16.99
N LYS A 48 -3.82 5.76 -16.79
CA LYS A 48 -4.90 5.27 -17.65
C LYS A 48 -6.06 6.27 -17.72
N GLN A 49 -6.57 6.70 -16.56
CA GLN A 49 -7.67 7.66 -16.49
C GLN A 49 -7.31 9.00 -17.16
N ARG A 50 -6.08 9.51 -16.93
CA ARG A 50 -5.62 10.75 -17.58
C ARG A 50 -5.55 10.63 -19.10
N ARG A 51 -5.18 9.46 -19.64
CA ARG A 51 -5.17 9.20 -21.09
C ARG A 51 -6.59 9.15 -21.65
N GLU A 52 -7.51 8.47 -20.98
CA GLU A 52 -8.92 8.39 -21.38
C GLU A 52 -9.59 9.76 -21.39
N ILE A 53 -9.36 10.59 -20.37
CA ILE A 53 -9.89 11.96 -20.30
C ILE A 53 -9.35 12.81 -21.46
N LYS A 54 -8.05 12.74 -21.77
CA LYS A 54 -7.46 13.46 -22.92
C LYS A 54 -8.06 13.02 -24.25
N LEU A 55 -8.22 11.71 -24.47
CA LEU A 55 -8.85 11.16 -25.67
C LEU A 55 -10.31 11.60 -25.80
N SER A 56 -11.06 11.60 -24.69
CA SER A 56 -12.44 12.07 -24.69
C SER A 56 -12.55 13.57 -24.98
N LYS A 57 -11.58 14.39 -24.56
CA LYS A 57 -11.56 15.83 -24.84
C LYS A 57 -11.25 16.14 -26.31
N ASN A 58 -10.40 15.34 -26.96
CA ASN A 58 -10.06 15.51 -28.37
C ASN A 58 -11.17 15.05 -29.35
N ARG A 59 -12.20 14.32 -28.87
CA ARG A 59 -13.35 13.89 -29.68
C ARG A 59 -14.52 14.88 -29.69
N LYS A 60 -14.49 15.92 -28.85
CA LYS A 60 -15.46 17.03 -28.83
C LYS A 60 -14.85 18.25 -29.48
#